data_AF-A0A534E7X3-F1
#
_entry.id   AF-A0A534E7X3-F1
#
_cell.length_a   1.000
_cell.length_b   1.000
_cell.length_c   1.000
_cell.angle_alpha   90.00
_cell.angle_beta   90.00
_cell.angle_gamma   90.00
#
_symmetry.space_group_name_H-M   'P 1'
#
loop_
_entity.id
_entity.type
_entity.pdbx_description
1 polymer ?
#
loop_
_entity_poly.entity_id
_entity_poly.type
_entity_poly.pdbx_seq_one_letter_code
_entity_poly.pdbx_strand_id
1 'polypeptide(L)'
;MRGALRRNGRLPRYLPSGLLVCGQCGGTSRRVNTREYGCASHVDGGHAACTNGIRVRGELAESKLLEELQREILSPEGIALLESKVRENMRGRRQLCCMVRGSLVEAVGPRSVNLQ
;
A
#
# COMPACT_ATOMS: atom_id res chain seq x y z
N MET A 1 -9.43 11.73 6.77
CA MET A 1 -10.47 10.98 6.03
C MET A 1 -9.93 9.60 5.70
N ARG A 2 -10.37 8.55 6.41
CA ARG A 2 -9.98 7.15 6.13
C ARG A 2 -11.09 6.52 5.30
N GLY A 3 -10.84 6.26 4.02
CA GLY A 3 -11.72 5.47 3.19
C GLY A 3 -11.74 4.03 3.70
N ALA A 4 -12.77 3.66 4.46
CA ALA A 4 -13.02 2.28 4.80
C ALA A 4 -13.24 1.51 3.50
N LEU A 5 -12.34 0.57 3.19
CA LEU A 5 -12.51 -0.38 2.09
C LEU A 5 -13.82 -1.15 2.33
N ARG A 6 -14.89 -0.74 1.65
CA ARG A 6 -16.16 -1.47 1.63
C ARG A 6 -15.89 -2.88 1.12
N ARG A 7 -15.96 -3.87 2.02
CA ARG A 7 -15.72 -5.30 1.72
C ARG A 7 -16.85 -5.99 0.94
N ASN A 8 -17.76 -5.22 0.34
CA ASN A 8 -18.92 -5.74 -0.41
C ASN A 8 -18.75 -5.50 -1.92
N GLY A 9 -17.61 -5.89 -2.47
CA GLY A 9 -17.28 -5.76 -3.88
C GLY A 9 -16.08 -6.62 -4.26
N ARG A 10 -15.95 -6.95 -5.56
CA ARG A 10 -14.80 -7.68 -6.10
C ARG A 10 -13.52 -6.87 -5.80
N LEU A 11 -12.48 -7.51 -5.25
CA LEU A 11 -11.22 -6.82 -4.97
C LEU A 11 -10.69 -6.15 -6.25
N PRO A 12 -10.13 -4.94 -6.14
CA PRO A 12 -9.53 -4.27 -7.28
C PRO A 12 -8.43 -5.15 -7.88
N ARG A 13 -8.53 -5.38 -9.18
CA ARG A 13 -7.65 -6.29 -9.94
C ARG A 13 -6.34 -5.60 -10.38
N TYR A 14 -6.30 -4.28 -10.32
CA TYR A 14 -5.19 -3.46 -10.81
C TYR A 14 -4.81 -2.40 -9.78
N LEU A 15 -3.51 -2.15 -9.65
CA LEU A 15 -2.90 -1.29 -8.63
C LEU A 15 -3.52 0.13 -8.57
N PRO A 16 -3.74 0.86 -9.68
CA PRO A 16 -4.27 2.23 -9.60
C PRO A 16 -5.79 2.33 -9.39
N SER A 17 -6.50 1.21 -9.25
CA SER A 17 -7.96 1.22 -9.15
C SER A 17 -8.41 1.90 -7.85
N GLY A 18 -9.14 3.01 -7.97
CA GLY A 18 -9.61 3.78 -6.81
C GLY A 18 -8.59 4.76 -6.23
N LEU A 19 -7.39 4.85 -6.81
CA LEU A 19 -6.36 5.83 -6.43
C LEU A 19 -6.33 7.03 -7.38
N LEU A 20 -6.69 6.82 -8.65
CA LEU A 20 -6.65 7.87 -9.66
C LEU A 20 -7.86 8.81 -9.58
N VAL A 21 -7.57 10.11 -9.61
CA VAL A 21 -8.57 11.19 -9.64
C VAL A 21 -8.37 12.05 -10.88
N CYS A 22 -9.48 12.58 -11.41
CA CYS A 22 -9.45 13.50 -12.53
C CYS A 22 -9.03 14.89 -12.04
N GLY A 23 -7.94 15.44 -12.59
CA GLY A 23 -7.47 16.79 -12.24
C GLY A 23 -8.43 17.93 -12.65
N GLN A 24 -9.44 17.64 -13.47
CA GLN A 24 -10.37 18.67 -13.96
C GLN A 24 -11.69 18.74 -13.19
N CYS A 25 -12.32 17.58 -12.91
CA CYS A 25 -13.57 17.54 -12.16
C CYS A 25 -13.44 16.99 -10.74
N GLY A 26 -12.26 16.49 -10.34
CA GLY A 26 -12.05 15.81 -9.07
C GLY A 26 -12.69 14.42 -8.96
N GLY A 27 -13.45 13.99 -9.96
CA GLY A 27 -14.09 12.67 -10.00
C GLY A 27 -13.09 11.52 -10.08
N THR A 28 -13.54 10.30 -9.76
CA THR A 28 -12.69 9.12 -9.84
C THR A 28 -12.38 8.76 -11.28
N SER A 29 -11.15 8.32 -11.53
CA SER A 29 -10.77 7.72 -12.80
C SER A 29 -10.83 6.20 -12.70
N ARG A 30 -11.57 5.57 -13.60
CA ARG A 30 -11.73 4.11 -13.65
C ARG A 30 -11.14 3.54 -14.92
N ARG A 31 -10.87 2.24 -14.92
CA ARG A 31 -10.64 1.51 -16.18
C ARG A 31 -11.87 1.68 -17.07
N VAL A 32 -11.65 2.07 -18.31
CA VAL A 32 -12.70 2.12 -19.33
C VAL A 32 -12.66 0.90 -20.23
N ASN A 33 -11.49 0.29 -20.36
CA ASN A 33 -11.28 -0.99 -21.03
C ASN A 33 -10.13 -1.76 -20.35
N THR A 34 -9.73 -2.89 -20.93
CA THR A 34 -8.66 -3.76 -20.41
C THR A 34 -7.27 -3.11 -20.40
N ARG A 35 -7.04 -1.98 -21.09
CA ARG A 35 -5.73 -1.32 -21.23
C ARG A 35 -5.69 0.14 -20.77
N GLU A 36 -6.81 0.79 -20.51
CA GLU A 36 -6.86 2.24 -20.35
C GLU A 36 -7.76 2.69 -19.20
N TYR A 37 -7.35 3.79 -18.58
CA TYR A 37 -8.10 4.55 -17.59
C TYR A 37 -8.68 5.82 -18.21
N GLY A 38 -9.80 6.27 -17.67
CA GLY A 38 -10.36 7.58 -17.97
C GLY A 38 -11.29 8.07 -16.87
N CYS A 39 -11.62 9.36 -16.94
CA CYS A 39 -12.53 10.00 -16.00
C CYS A 39 -13.93 9.35 -16.07
N ALA A 40 -14.45 8.88 -14.94
CA ALA A 40 -15.77 8.27 -14.87
C ALA A 40 -16.87 9.27 -15.29
N SER A 41 -16.79 10.51 -14.83
CA SER A 41 -17.76 11.56 -15.17
C SER A 41 -17.81 11.84 -16.67
N HIS A 42 -16.66 11.88 -17.36
CA HIS A 42 -16.64 12.05 -18.82
C HIS A 42 -17.16 10.82 -19.56
N VAL A 43 -16.89 9.61 -19.05
CA VAL A 43 -17.35 8.36 -19.69
C VAL A 43 -18.86 8.22 -19.59
N ASP A 44 -19.41 8.48 -18.41
CA ASP A 44 -20.81 8.21 -18.13
C ASP A 44 -21.70 9.41 -18.51
N GLY A 45 -21.20 10.64 -18.37
CA GLY A 45 -21.94 11.88 -18.63
C GLY A 45 -21.41 12.73 -19.82
N GLY A 46 -20.42 12.23 -20.55
CA GLY A 46 -19.87 12.90 -21.72
C GLY A 46 -19.20 14.25 -21.43
N HIS A 47 -19.10 15.08 -22.47
CA HIS A 47 -18.46 16.39 -22.38
C HIS A 47 -19.16 17.36 -21.41
N ALA A 48 -20.48 17.20 -21.22
CA ALA A 48 -21.26 18.04 -20.30
C ALA A 48 -20.87 17.83 -18.83
N ALA A 49 -20.48 16.61 -18.44
CA ALA A 49 -20.11 16.28 -17.06
C ALA A 49 -18.63 16.54 -16.77
N CYS A 50 -17.74 16.35 -17.74
CA CYS A 50 -16.34 16.70 -17.65
C CYS A 50 -15.76 16.80 -19.06
N THR A 51 -14.94 17.81 -19.36
CA THR A 51 -14.33 17.92 -20.69
C THR A 51 -13.10 17.03 -20.85
N ASN A 52 -12.60 16.41 -19.77
CA ASN A 52 -11.42 15.56 -19.78
C ASN A 52 -11.71 14.19 -20.41
N GLY A 53 -11.54 14.12 -21.73
CA GLY A 53 -11.63 12.89 -22.53
C GLY A 53 -10.33 12.09 -22.62
N ILE A 54 -9.29 12.44 -21.86
CA ILE A 54 -7.99 11.78 -21.96
C ILE A 54 -8.10 10.32 -21.51
N ARG A 55 -7.54 9.43 -22.33
CA ARG A 55 -7.34 8.01 -22.02
C ARG A 55 -5.88 7.77 -21.69
N VAL A 56 -5.61 7.22 -20.51
CA VAL A 56 -4.25 6.91 -20.07
C VAL A 56 -4.06 5.40 -20.10
N ARG A 57 -3.02 4.92 -20.78
CA ARG A 57 -2.63 3.50 -20.74
C ARG A 57 -2.35 3.09 -19.29
N GLY A 58 -2.94 1.98 -18.86
CA GLY A 58 -2.81 1.45 -17.51
C GLY A 58 -1.35 1.15 -17.15
N GLU A 59 -0.60 0.57 -18.08
CA GLU A 59 0.84 0.34 -17.92
C GLU A 59 1.59 1.64 -17.64
N LEU A 60 1.32 2.71 -18.41
CA LEU A 60 1.96 4.00 -18.20
C LEU A 60 1.59 4.62 -16.85
N ALA A 61 0.31 4.55 -16.47
CA ALA A 61 -0.16 5.07 -15.19
C ALA A 61 0.48 4.31 -14.01
N GLU A 62 0.57 2.99 -14.12
CA GLU A 62 1.15 2.11 -13.11
C GLU A 62 2.66 2.31 -13.00
N SER A 63 3.38 2.34 -14.13
CA SER A 63 4.81 2.62 -14.15
C SER A 63 5.13 3.94 -13.49
N LYS A 64 4.44 5.03 -13.87
CA LYS A 64 4.67 6.35 -13.25
C LYS A 64 4.38 6.36 -11.76
N LEU A 65 3.28 5.74 -11.33
CA LEU A 65 2.93 5.66 -9.91
C LEU A 65 3.99 4.91 -9.10
N LEU A 66 4.45 3.77 -9.61
CA LEU A 66 5.49 2.97 -8.94
C LEU A 66 6.83 3.69 -8.92
N GLU A 67 7.17 4.41 -9.99
CA GLU A 67 8.41 5.17 -10.10
C GLU A 67 8.47 6.30 -9.05
N GLU A 68 7.39 7.08 -8.92
CA GLU A 68 7.31 8.11 -7.87
C GLU A 68 7.31 7.52 -6.46
N LEU A 69 6.57 6.43 -6.26
CA LEU A 69 6.53 5.77 -4.95
C LEU A 69 7.90 5.24 -4.54
N GLN A 70 8.64 4.65 -5.49
CA GLN A 70 10.01 4.20 -5.23
C GLN A 70 10.95 5.37 -4.95
N ARG A 71 10.85 6.47 -5.71
CA ARG A 71 11.64 7.68 -5.45
C ARG A 71 11.42 8.21 -4.03
N GLU A 72 10.17 8.29 -3.60
CA GLU A 72 9.83 8.81 -2.26
C GLU A 72 10.32 7.86 -1.16
N ILE A 73 10.03 6.55 -1.29
CA ILE A 73 10.39 5.55 -0.28
C ILE A 73 11.91 5.39 -0.15
N LEU A 74 12.63 5.40 -1.28
CA LEU A 74 14.08 5.20 -1.33
C LEU A 74 14.88 6.50 -1.22
N SER A 75 14.21 7.63 -0.95
CA SER A 75 14.88 8.87 -0.57
C SER A 75 15.63 8.71 0.77
N PRO A 76 16.69 9.49 1.03
CA PRO A 76 17.38 9.47 2.32
C PRO A 76 16.42 9.65 3.51
N GLU A 77 15.43 10.53 3.38
CA GLU A 77 14.40 10.80 4.36
C GLU A 77 13.46 9.60 4.54
N GLY A 78 13.06 8.97 3.43
CA GLY A 78 12.23 7.77 3.41
C GLY A 78 12.92 6.59 4.11
N ILE A 79 14.20 6.38 3.84
CA ILE A 79 15.02 5.34 4.48
C ILE A 79 15.14 5.61 5.98
N ALA A 80 15.45 6.85 6.40
CA ALA A 80 15.55 7.20 7.82
C ALA A 80 14.22 6.98 8.57
N LEU A 81 13.09 7.33 7.94
CA LEU A 81 11.77 7.06 8.49
C LEU A 81 11.48 5.55 8.59
N LEU A 82 11.87 4.78 7.57
CA LEU A 82 11.71 3.33 7.55
C LEU A 82 12.53 2.68 8.67
N GLU A 83 13.79 3.05 8.83
CA GLU A 83 14.66 2.54 9.89
C GLU A 83 14.07 2.82 11.29
N SER A 84 13.56 4.03 11.51
CA SER A 84 12.91 4.41 12.76
C SER A 84 11.69 3.54 13.06
N LYS A 85 10.79 3.37 12.07
CA LYS A 85 9.60 2.52 12.18
C LYS A 85 9.95 1.05 12.37
N VAL A 86 10.95 0.53 11.67
CA VAL A 86 11.42 -0.85 11.84
C VAL A 86 11.96 -1.04 13.25
N ARG A 87 12.75 -0.10 13.78
CA ARG A 87 13.27 -0.15 15.15
C ARG A 87 12.14 -0.15 16.19
N GLU A 88 11.14 0.70 16.02
CA GLU A 88 9.95 0.74 16.88
C GLU A 88 9.18 -0.58 16.84
N ASN A 89 8.88 -1.09 15.64
CA ASN A 89 8.15 -2.35 15.47
C ASN A 89 8.93 -3.54 16.04
N MET A 90 10.24 -3.58 15.83
CA MET A 90 11.13 -4.59 16.40
C MET A 90 11.22 -4.52 17.92
N ARG A 91 11.12 -3.32 18.54
CA ARG A 91 11.02 -3.19 20.00
C ARG A 91 9.71 -3.77 20.53
N GLY A 92 8.59 -3.46 19.90
CA GLY A 92 7.28 -4.06 20.24
C GLY A 92 7.25 -5.58 20.09
N ARG A 93 7.89 -6.13 19.05
CA ARG A 93 8.05 -7.58 18.84
C ARG A 93 9.06 -8.23 19.79
N ARG A 94 10.14 -7.52 20.17
CA ARG A 94 11.06 -7.99 21.23
C ARG A 94 10.34 -8.11 22.56
N GLN A 95 9.33 -7.28 22.83
CA GLN A 95 8.50 -7.40 24.03
C GLN A 95 7.68 -8.69 24.04
N LEU A 96 7.16 -9.13 22.88
CA LEU A 96 6.59 -10.48 22.74
C LEU A 96 7.67 -11.57 22.87
N CYS A 97 8.82 -11.39 22.24
CA CYS A 97 9.88 -12.42 22.23
C CYS A 97 10.56 -12.58 23.60
N CYS A 98 10.72 -11.52 24.40
CA CYS A 98 11.24 -11.61 25.76
C CYS A 98 10.19 -12.19 26.73
N MET A 99 8.90 -11.95 26.51
CA MET A 99 7.84 -12.62 27.28
C MET A 99 7.80 -14.12 26.98
N VAL A 100 7.84 -14.54 25.71
CA VAL A 100 7.86 -15.97 25.35
C VAL A 100 9.19 -16.65 25.74
N ARG A 101 10.33 -15.95 25.64
CA ARG A 101 11.62 -16.48 26.14
C ARG A 101 11.67 -16.59 27.66
N GLY A 102 11.03 -15.68 28.41
CA GLY A 102 10.93 -15.81 29.87
C GLY A 102 10.19 -17.09 30.27
N SER A 103 9.05 -17.37 29.63
CA SER A 103 8.28 -18.59 29.86
C SER A 103 9.01 -19.88 29.44
N LEU A 104 9.82 -19.83 28.37
CA LEU A 104 10.61 -20.99 27.92
C LEU A 104 11.86 -21.24 28.78
N VAL A 105 12.49 -20.21 29.35
CA VAL A 105 13.64 -20.36 30.25
C VAL A 105 13.21 -20.91 31.61
N GLU A 106 12.02 -20.55 32.12
CA GLU A 106 11.45 -21.20 33.32
C GLU A 106 11.03 -22.65 33.07
N ALA A 107 10.53 -22.97 31.87
CA ALA A 107 10.11 -24.34 31.52
C ALA A 107 11.26 -25.30 31.18
N VAL A 108 12.44 -24.78 30.79
CA VAL A 108 13.64 -25.57 30.49
C VAL A 108 14.70 -25.21 31.52
N GLY A 109 14.56 -25.76 32.73
CA GLY A 109 15.60 -25.69 33.76
C GLY A 109 16.96 -26.21 33.25
N PRO A 110 18.07 -25.82 33.91
CA PRO A 110 19.42 -26.07 33.40
C PRO A 110 19.66 -27.58 33.24
N ARG A 111 19.72 -28.07 32.00
CA ARG A 111 20.20 -29.42 31.71
C ARG A 111 21.69 -29.46 32.04
N SER A 112 22.03 -30.09 33.15
CA SER A 112 23.39 -30.52 33.48
C SER A 112 23.90 -31.43 32.36
N VAL A 113 24.80 -30.90 31.52
CA VAL A 113 25.54 -31.69 30.54
C VAL A 113 26.69 -32.35 31.30
N ASN A 114 26.50 -33.62 31.68
CA ASN A 114 27.59 -34.42 32.22
C ASN A 114 28.46 -34.90 31.04
N LEU A 115 29.68 -34.39 30.95
CA LEU A 115 30.75 -35.00 30.16
C LEU A 115 31.52 -35.96 31.08
N GLN A 116 31.26 -37.25 30.97
CA GLN A 116 32.22 -38.33 31.16
C GLN A 116 31.91 -39.45 30.18
#